data_AF-A0A3C1NMV9-F1
#
_entry.id   AF-A0A3C1NMV9-F1
#
_cell.length_a   1.000
_cell.length_b   1.000
_cell.length_c   1.000
_cell.angle_alpha   90.00
_cell.angle_beta   90.00
_cell.angle_gamma   90.00
#
_symmetry.space_group_name_H-M   'P 1'
#
loop_
_entity.id
_entity.type
_entity.pdbx_description
1 polymer ?
#
loop_
_entity_poly.entity_id
_entity_poly.type
_entity_poly.pdbx_seq_one_letter_code
_entity_poly.pdbx_strand_id
1 'polypeptide(L)'
;MDFSKRLLDFDELPGNIGHLTLHNFGSAEIVQQFDSLFARIQKTSALIIDVRYNGGGNSNYGHEILGYLTREPFLTNVSVMRSYHPSQRAWGGDPVKIDIR
;
A
#
# COMPACT_ATOMS: atom_id res chain seq x y z
N MET A 1 8.89 16.18 15.15
CA MET A 1 7.75 15.41 15.68
C MET A 1 8.20 13.98 15.80
N ASP A 2 8.14 13.41 17.01
CA ASP A 2 8.44 11.99 17.22
C ASP A 2 7.19 11.17 16.85
N PHE A 3 7.25 10.47 15.72
CA PHE A 3 6.25 9.50 15.29
C PHE A 3 6.63 8.11 15.81
N SER A 4 6.84 7.98 17.13
CA SER A 4 7.36 6.76 17.71
C SER A 4 6.41 5.57 17.48
N LYS A 5 6.73 4.84 16.41
CA LYS A 5 6.76 3.37 16.34
C LYS A 5 5.45 2.60 16.19
N ARG A 6 4.30 3.26 15.98
CA ARG A 6 3.06 2.55 15.61
C ARG A 6 2.69 2.80 14.16
N LEU A 7 2.91 1.78 13.32
CA LEU A 7 2.58 1.80 11.89
C LEU A 7 1.13 1.36 11.66
N LEU A 8 0.57 0.61 12.61
CA LEU A 8 -0.81 0.18 12.62
C LEU A 8 -1.32 -0.03 14.06
N ASP A 9 -2.63 -0.09 14.21
CA ASP A 9 -3.34 -0.49 15.44
C ASP A 9 -4.46 -1.47 15.07
N PHE A 10 -4.79 -2.40 15.98
CA PHE A 10 -5.87 -3.36 15.78
C PHE A 10 -6.67 -3.57 17.07
N ASP A 11 -7.98 -3.34 16.97
CA ASP A 11 -8.95 -3.53 18.04
C ASP A 11 -10.11 -4.41 17.55
N GLU A 12 -10.81 -5.07 18.49
CA GLU A 12 -12.02 -5.84 18.20
C GLU A 12 -13.24 -5.08 18.74
N LEU A 13 -14.14 -4.69 17.84
CA LEU A 13 -15.38 -3.98 18.16
C LEU A 13 -16.50 -4.96 18.52
N PRO A 14 -17.58 -4.49 19.19
CA PRO A 14 -18.76 -5.30 19.45
C PRO A 14 -19.28 -5.99 18.17
N GLY A 15 -19.65 -7.27 18.30
CA GLY A 15 -20.07 -8.08 17.16
C GLY A 15 -18.94 -8.80 16.41
N ASN A 16 -17.75 -8.93 17.01
CA ASN A 16 -16.59 -9.60 16.41
C ASN A 16 -16.13 -8.93 15.10
N ILE A 17 -16.10 -7.60 15.11
CA ILE A 17 -15.65 -6.79 13.97
C ILE A 17 -14.24 -6.30 14.25
N GLY A 18 -13.26 -6.72 13.45
CA GLY A 18 -11.91 -6.21 13.52
C GLY A 18 -11.86 -4.76 13.04
N HIS A 19 -11.17 -3.90 13.76
CA HIS A 19 -10.89 -2.52 13.38
C HIS A 19 -9.39 -2.34 13.25
N LEU A 20 -8.90 -2.32 12.01
CA LEU A 20 -7.50 -2.15 11.65
C LEU A 20 -7.26 -0.72 11.19
N THR A 21 -6.42 0.01 11.90
CA THR A 21 -5.97 1.35 11.47
C THR A 21 -4.57 1.24 10.89
N LEU A 22 -4.35 1.73 9.67
CA LEU A 22 -3.04 1.78 9.02
C LEU A 22 -2.57 3.24 8.98
N HIS A 23 -1.53 3.58 9.74
CA HIS A 23 -1.12 4.98 9.94
C HIS A 23 -0.27 5.55 8.81
N ASN A 24 0.59 4.74 8.20
CA ASN A 24 1.39 5.12 7.03
C ASN A 24 2.07 3.88 6.42
N PHE A 25 2.55 4.00 5.18
CA PHE A 25 3.34 2.97 4.50
C PHE A 25 4.82 3.37 4.38
N GLY A 26 5.35 4.12 5.35
CA GLY A 26 6.71 4.67 5.30
C GLY A 26 7.82 3.65 5.55
N SER A 27 7.48 2.48 6.10
CA SER A 27 8.45 1.51 6.63
C SER A 27 8.01 0.07 6.35
N ALA A 28 8.96 -0.81 6.01
CA ALA A 28 8.67 -2.22 5.71
C ALA A 28 8.12 -2.99 6.93
N GLU A 29 8.39 -2.51 8.13
CA GLU A 29 7.93 -3.03 9.41
C GLU A 29 6.39 -3.07 9.50
N ILE A 30 5.66 -2.29 8.70
CA ILE A 30 4.19 -2.36 8.69
C ILE A 30 3.69 -3.74 8.25
N VAL A 31 4.37 -4.36 7.28
CA VAL A 31 4.04 -5.71 6.80
C VAL A 31 4.28 -6.73 7.91
N GLN A 32 5.42 -6.62 8.61
CA GLN A 32 5.76 -7.51 9.72
C GLN A 32 4.77 -7.36 10.88
N GLN A 33 4.37 -6.13 11.22
CA GLN A 33 3.36 -5.88 12.25
C GLN A 33 2.00 -6.44 11.82
N PHE A 34 1.62 -6.29 10.55
CA PHE A 34 0.36 -6.80 10.03
C PHE A 34 0.32 -8.33 10.09
N ASP A 35 1.37 -9.01 9.61
CA ASP A 35 1.50 -10.46 9.65
C ASP A 35 1.40 -11.00 11.08
N SER A 36 2.05 -10.34 12.05
CA SER A 36 1.97 -10.71 13.47
C SER A 36 0.54 -10.64 14.05
N LEU A 37 -0.32 -9.80 13.48
CA LEU A 37 -1.72 -9.63 13.88
C LEU A 37 -2.69 -10.45 13.03
N PHE A 38 -2.26 -10.95 11.88
CA PHE A 38 -3.14 -11.61 10.91
C PHE A 38 -3.89 -12.79 11.53
N ALA A 39 -3.23 -13.54 12.43
CA ALA A 39 -3.86 -14.65 13.13
C ALA A 39 -5.07 -14.26 14.02
N ARG A 40 -5.11 -13.01 14.48
CA ARG A 40 -6.26 -12.42 15.19
C ARG A 40 -7.27 -11.84 14.21
N ILE A 41 -6.80 -11.09 13.21
CA ILE A 41 -7.64 -10.48 12.17
C ILE A 41 -8.52 -11.54 11.49
N GLN A 42 -7.95 -12.68 11.10
CA GLN A 42 -8.67 -13.74 10.38
C GLN A 42 -9.82 -14.39 11.18
N LYS A 43 -9.85 -14.22 12.51
CA LYS A 43 -10.91 -14.77 13.37
C LYS A 43 -12.13 -13.85 13.47
N THR A 44 -12.00 -12.61 13.00
CA THR A 44 -13.09 -11.64 13.00
C THR A 44 -14.12 -11.96 11.92
N SER A 45 -15.39 -11.65 12.18
CA SER A 45 -16.49 -11.90 11.23
C SER A 45 -16.52 -10.85 10.11
N ALA A 46 -15.98 -9.66 10.38
CA ALA A 46 -15.84 -8.56 9.43
C ALA A 46 -14.62 -7.72 9.80
N LEU A 47 -14.05 -7.01 8.82
CA LEU A 47 -12.89 -6.14 9.01
C LEU A 47 -13.19 -4.73 8.49
N ILE A 48 -13.01 -3.73 9.36
CA ILE A 48 -12.95 -2.31 9.00
C ILE A 48 -11.49 -1.95 8.83
N ILE A 49 -11.16 -1.34 7.69
CA ILE A 49 -9.81 -0.84 7.39
C ILE A 49 -9.87 0.68 7.40
N ASP A 50 -9.26 1.29 8.41
CA ASP A 50 -9.19 2.74 8.57
C ASP A 50 -7.86 3.29 8.02
N VAL A 51 -7.98 4.09 6.97
CA VAL A 51 -6.87 4.81 6.31
C VAL A 51 -7.08 6.32 6.31
N ARG A 52 -8.02 6.84 7.12
CA ARG A 52 -8.43 8.27 7.08
C ARG A 52 -7.28 9.25 7.33
N TYR A 53 -6.30 8.85 8.15
CA TYR A 53 -5.13 9.66 8.47
C TYR A 53 -3.83 9.07 7.90
N ASN A 54 -3.93 8.16 6.92
CA ASN A 54 -2.78 7.55 6.28
C ASN A 54 -2.18 8.49 5.21
N GLY A 55 -0.98 9.01 5.48
CA GLY A 55 -0.27 9.91 4.55
C GLY A 55 0.34 9.22 3.32
N GLY A 56 0.17 7.90 3.17
CA GLY A 56 0.77 7.11 2.10
C GLY A 56 2.17 6.60 2.47
N GLY A 57 3.00 6.38 1.44
CA GLY A 57 4.33 5.80 1.56
C GLY A 57 4.63 4.88 0.37
N ASN A 58 5.13 3.69 0.64
CA ASN A 58 5.49 2.72 -0.40
C ASN A 58 4.29 1.84 -0.77
N SER A 59 3.86 1.90 -2.04
CA SER A 59 2.76 1.09 -2.57
C SER A 59 2.97 -0.42 -2.42
N ASN A 60 4.23 -0.90 -2.45
CA ASN A 60 4.51 -2.33 -2.31
C ASN A 60 4.07 -2.89 -0.96
N TYR A 61 4.17 -2.11 0.12
CA TYR A 61 3.69 -2.54 1.43
C TYR A 61 2.16 -2.63 1.47
N GLY A 62 1.47 -1.73 0.75
CA GLY A 62 0.02 -1.80 0.57
C GLY A 62 -0.42 -3.02 -0.24
N HIS A 63 0.27 -3.34 -1.34
CA HIS A 63 -0.01 -4.55 -2.13
C HIS A 63 0.20 -5.82 -1.33
N GLU A 64 1.28 -5.88 -0.54
CA GLU A 64 1.56 -7.04 0.30
C GLU A 64 0.42 -7.29 1.29
N ILE A 65 -0.02 -6.25 2.02
CA ILE A 65 -1.16 -6.35 2.95
C ILE A 65 -2.44 -6.74 2.20
N LEU A 66 -2.69 -6.20 1.02
CA LEU A 66 -3.84 -6.56 0.19
C LEU A 66 -3.80 -8.03 -0.25
N GLY A 67 -2.60 -8.60 -0.44
CA GLY A 67 -2.38 -10.02 -0.73
C GLY A 67 -2.93 -10.95 0.36
N TYR A 68 -2.87 -10.56 1.63
CA TYR A 68 -3.48 -11.33 2.73
C TYR A 68 -5.01 -11.28 2.72
N LEU A 69 -5.60 -10.26 2.10
CA LEU A 69 -7.03 -9.96 2.14
C LEU A 69 -7.76 -10.34 0.85
N THR A 70 -7.05 -10.89 -0.12
CA THR A 70 -7.58 -11.27 -1.44
C THR A 70 -7.42 -12.77 -1.66
N ARG A 71 -8.36 -13.38 -2.40
CA ARG A 71 -8.33 -14.82 -2.71
C ARG A 71 -7.67 -15.14 -4.04
N GLU A 72 -7.59 -14.15 -4.92
CA GLU A 72 -7.13 -14.30 -6.29
C GLU A 72 -6.03 -13.28 -6.59
N PRO A 73 -5.10 -13.60 -7.51
CA PRO A 73 -4.12 -12.63 -7.97
C PRO A 73 -4.79 -11.37 -8.51
N PHE A 74 -4.23 -10.20 -8.19
CA PHE A 74 -4.70 -8.90 -8.68
C PHE A 74 -3.56 -8.15 -9.37
N LEU A 75 -3.93 -7.25 -10.29
CA LEU A 75 -2.97 -6.35 -10.91
C LEU A 75 -2.61 -5.23 -9.95
N THR A 76 -1.31 -4.96 -9.81
CA THR A 76 -0.80 -3.80 -9.09
C THR A 76 -0.70 -2.59 -10.03
N ASN A 77 -0.03 -1.53 -9.58
CA ASN A 77 0.18 -0.34 -10.39
C ASN A 77 1.35 -0.49 -11.37
N VAL A 78 1.19 0.13 -12.54
CA VAL A 78 2.30 0.48 -13.43
C VAL A 78 2.56 1.97 -13.30
N SER A 79 3.78 2.34 -12.93
CA SER A 79 4.21 3.74 -12.89
C SER A 79 5.16 4.02 -14.04
N VAL A 80 4.82 5.01 -14.87
CA VAL A 80 5.67 5.49 -15.96
C VAL A 80 6.02 6.94 -15.72
N MET A 81 7.31 7.27 -15.86
CA MET A 81 7.79 8.65 -15.83
C MET A 81 8.16 9.09 -17.24
N ARG A 82 7.70 10.27 -17.65
CA ARG A 82 8.08 10.84 -18.94
C ARG A 82 9.56 11.21 -18.91
N SER A 83 10.35 10.59 -19.80
CA SER A 83 11.70 11.11 -20.07
C SER A 83 11.61 12.28 -21.03
N TYR A 84 12.17 13.43 -20.66
CA TYR A 84 12.20 14.63 -21.48
C TYR A 84 13.62 14.95 -21.96
N HIS A 85 13.84 14.80 -23.27
CA HIS A 85 15.10 15.15 -23.93
C HIS A 85 14.91 16.40 -24.81
N PRO A 86 15.19 17.61 -24.29
CA PRO A 86 14.89 18.87 -25.00
C PRO A 86 15.65 19.01 -26.32
N SER A 87 16.94 18.67 -26.36
CA SER A 87 17.76 18.83 -27.57
C SER A 87 17.33 17.90 -28.71
N GLN A 88 16.99 16.65 -28.39
CA GLN A 88 16.47 15.69 -29.37
C GLN A 88 15.15 16.15 -29.98
N ARG A 89 14.25 16.71 -29.15
CA ARG A 89 12.99 17.29 -29.64
C ARG A 89 13.24 18.46 -30.60
N ALA A 90 14.20 19.33 -30.29
CA ALA A 90 14.55 20.47 -31.15
C ALA A 90 15.10 20.02 -32.51
N TRP A 91 15.80 18.89 -32.57
CA TRP A 91 16.30 18.29 -33.82
C TRP A 91 15.25 17.47 -34.59
N GLY A 92 13.98 17.47 -34.16
CA GLY A 92 12.92 16.69 -34.81
C GLY A 92 12.94 15.20 -34.48
N GLY A 93 13.67 14.79 -33.43
CA GLY A 93 13.70 13.41 -32.96
C GLY A 93 12.39 12.97 -32.30
N ASP A 94 12.09 11.68 -32.40
CA ASP A 94 10.88 11.09 -31.82
C ASP A 94 10.89 11.10 -30.28
N PRO A 95 9.73 11.21 -29.62
CA PRO A 95 9.61 11.00 -28.20
C PRO A 95 9.98 9.55 -27.81
N VAL A 96 10.50 9.38 -26.59
CA VAL A 96 10.75 8.05 -26.01
C VAL A 96 9.42 7.28 -25.96
N LYS A 97 9.36 6.17 -26.69
CA LYS A 97 8.22 5.26 -26.69
C LYS A 97 8.37 4.28 -25.52
N ILE A 98 7.30 4.07 -24.78
CA ILE A 98 7.24 3.08 -23.69
C ILE A 98 6.15 2.09 -24.08
N ASP A 99 6.54 0.82 -24.24
CA ASP A 99 5.58 -0.26 -24.41
C ASP A 99 5.09 -0.69 -23.03
N ILE A 100 3.84 -0.35 -22.74
CA ILE A 100 3.14 -0.81 -21.54
C ILE A 100 2.36 -2.06 -21.96
N ARG A 101 2.77 -3.22 -21.42
CA ARG A 101 2.12 -4.51 -21.67
C ARG A 101 0.81 -4.65 -20.90
#